data_AF-A0A1B6J8P3-F1
#
_entry.id   AF-A0A1B6J8P3-F1
#
_cell.length_a   1.000
_cell.length_b   1.000
_cell.length_c   1.000
_cell.angle_alpha   90.00
_cell.angle_beta   90.00
_cell.angle_gamma   90.00
#
_symmetry.space_group_name_H-M   'P 1'
#
loop_
_entity.id
_entity.type
_entity.pdbx_description
1 polymer ?
#
loop_
_entity_poly.entity_id
_entity_poly.type
_entity_poly.pdbx_seq_one_letter_code
_entity_poly.pdbx_strand_id
1 'polypeptide(L)'
;LDKAVLTPAGSLPRAHGIEQCECPLQYNATSCQDSARGFYRYHNKSWTNIMTNVIGESKPCQCSNRSDICDIETGRCMDCSDNTGGHHCGDCAEGFYGNPDLGGCK
;
A
#
# COMPACT_ATOMS: atom_id res chain seq x y z
N LEU A 1 8.23 0.94 -20.18
CA LEU A 1 7.18 1.78 -19.56
C LEU A 1 6.27 2.22 -20.68
N ASP A 2 5.11 1.59 -20.79
CA ASP A 2 4.16 1.91 -21.85
C ASP A 2 3.59 3.31 -21.58
N LYS A 3 3.96 4.24 -22.45
CA LYS A 3 3.47 5.61 -22.44
C LYS A 3 2.90 5.91 -23.80
N ALA A 4 1.60 6.21 -23.85
CA ALA A 4 1.06 6.98 -24.96
C ALA A 4 1.54 8.43 -24.82
N VAL A 5 2.24 8.95 -25.83
CA VAL A 5 2.63 10.37 -25.89
C VAL A 5 1.48 11.16 -26.50
N LEU A 6 1.09 12.27 -25.88
CA LEU A 6 0.07 13.19 -26.40
C LEU A 6 0.58 13.84 -27.70
N THR A 7 -0.17 13.72 -28.80
CA THR A 7 0.01 14.59 -29.96
C THR A 7 -1.04 15.72 -29.93
N PRO A 8 -0.74 16.93 -30.42
CA PRO A 8 -1.58 18.13 -30.24
C PRO A 8 -2.91 18.14 -31.03
N ALA A 9 -3.35 17.03 -31.62
CA ALA A 9 -4.46 17.01 -32.56
C ALA A 9 -5.49 15.93 -32.22
N GLY A 10 -6.60 16.37 -31.60
CA GLY A 10 -7.86 15.62 -31.56
C GLY A 10 -7.93 14.43 -30.59
N SER A 11 -9.15 13.92 -30.41
CA SER A 11 -9.45 12.70 -29.64
C SER A 11 -8.63 11.53 -30.21
N LEU A 12 -7.61 11.12 -29.45
CA LEU A 12 -6.66 10.10 -29.87
C LEU A 12 -7.35 8.74 -30.04
N PRO A 13 -7.00 7.96 -31.07
CA PRO A 13 -7.40 6.57 -31.13
C PRO A 13 -6.83 5.82 -29.92
N ARG A 14 -7.65 4.93 -29.34
CA ARG A 14 -7.21 4.03 -28.27
C ARG A 14 -5.95 3.30 -28.74
N ALA A 15 -4.84 3.51 -28.03
CA ALA A 15 -3.56 2.88 -28.34
C ALA A 15 -3.73 1.35 -28.28
N HIS A 16 -3.62 0.70 -29.43
CA HIS A 16 -3.65 -0.76 -29.52
C HIS A 16 -2.32 -1.30 -29.00
N GLY A 17 -2.38 -2.17 -27.98
CA GLY A 17 -1.21 -2.76 -27.33
C GLY A 17 -0.93 -2.25 -25.91
N ILE A 18 -1.64 -1.22 -25.44
CA ILE A 18 -1.63 -0.85 -24.01
C ILE A 18 -2.74 -1.65 -23.32
N GLU A 19 -2.36 -2.65 -22.54
CA GLU A 19 -3.28 -3.42 -21.73
C GLU A 19 -3.62 -2.65 -20.45
N GLN A 20 -4.92 -2.40 -20.24
CA GLN A 20 -5.45 -1.94 -18.97
C GLN A 20 -5.99 -3.18 -18.27
N CYS A 21 -5.26 -3.65 -17.26
CA CYS A 21 -5.63 -4.87 -16.55
C CYS A 21 -6.79 -4.62 -15.57
N GLU A 22 -7.72 -5.57 -15.47
CA GLU A 22 -8.66 -5.64 -14.35
C GLU A 22 -7.95 -6.27 -13.15
N CYS A 23 -7.56 -5.45 -12.19
CA CYS A 23 -6.76 -5.92 -11.06
C CYS A 23 -7.61 -6.59 -9.98
N PRO A 24 -7.09 -7.66 -9.35
CA PRO A 24 -7.63 -8.11 -8.07
C PRO A 24 -7.60 -6.98 -7.03
N LEU A 25 -8.45 -7.07 -6.01
CA LEU A 25 -8.61 -6.03 -4.98
C LEU A 25 -7.30 -5.56 -4.33
N GLN A 26 -6.29 -6.43 -4.23
CA GLN A 26 -5.04 -6.13 -3.55
C GLN A 26 -4.02 -5.41 -4.43
N TYR A 27 -4.31 -5.22 -5.72
CA TYR A 27 -3.40 -4.66 -6.72
C TYR A 27 -4.01 -3.45 -7.43
N ASN A 28 -3.17 -2.58 -7.95
CA ASN A 28 -3.54 -1.33 -8.60
C ASN A 28 -2.50 -0.97 -9.69
N ALA A 29 -2.69 0.19 -10.34
CA ALA A 29 -1.96 0.67 -11.51
C ALA A 29 -2.30 -0.09 -12.81
N THR A 30 -1.81 0.42 -13.94
CA THR A 30 -2.22 -0.01 -15.28
C THR A 30 -1.90 -1.48 -15.58
N SER A 31 -0.92 -2.05 -14.88
CA SER A 31 -0.44 -3.43 -15.07
C SER A 31 -0.56 -4.27 -13.78
N CYS A 32 -1.37 -3.84 -12.81
CA CYS A 32 -1.54 -4.52 -11.51
C CYS A 32 -0.23 -4.75 -10.74
N GLN A 33 0.76 -3.90 -10.97
CA GLN A 33 2.10 -4.04 -10.39
C GLN A 33 2.22 -3.41 -9.00
N ASP A 34 1.35 -2.46 -8.67
CA ASP A 34 1.38 -1.75 -7.40
C ASP A 34 0.39 -2.39 -6.42
N SER A 35 0.67 -2.33 -5.13
CA SER A 35 -0.32 -2.66 -4.10
C SER A 35 -1.47 -1.65 -4.11
N ALA A 36 -2.70 -2.15 -3.92
CA ALA A 36 -3.87 -1.30 -3.76
C ALA A 36 -3.82 -0.54 -2.43
N ARG A 37 -4.64 0.51 -2.32
CA ARG A 37 -4.82 1.27 -1.07
C ARG A 37 -5.25 0.31 0.05
N GLY A 38 -4.57 0.37 1.18
CA GLY A 38 -4.78 -0.56 2.31
C GLY A 38 -3.97 -1.86 2.22
N PHE A 39 -3.08 -1.97 1.23
CA PHE A 39 -2.14 -3.07 1.10
C PHE A 39 -0.70 -2.56 0.92
N TYR A 40 0.27 -3.41 1.24
CA TYR A 40 1.70 -3.16 1.03
C TYR A 40 2.40 -4.37 0.44
N ARG A 41 3.56 -4.12 -0.17
CA ARG A 41 4.40 -5.13 -0.79
C ARG A 41 5.26 -5.83 0.27
N TYR A 42 4.93 -7.09 0.54
CA TYR A 42 5.62 -7.94 1.49
C TYR A 42 6.61 -8.87 0.78
N HIS A 43 7.87 -8.79 1.17
CA HIS A 43 8.91 -9.71 0.73
C HIS A 43 9.16 -10.78 1.80
N ASN A 44 8.76 -12.02 1.51
CA ASN A 44 9.07 -13.16 2.36
C ASN A 44 10.52 -13.59 2.11
N LYS A 45 11.42 -13.19 3.01
CA LYS A 45 12.86 -13.52 2.98
C LYS A 45 13.19 -15.01 3.13
N SER A 46 12.19 -15.90 3.10
CA SER A 46 12.41 -17.34 3.02
C SER A 46 12.93 -17.73 1.63
N TRP A 47 14.11 -18.34 1.59
CA TRP A 47 14.74 -18.86 0.38
C TRP A 47 13.92 -19.92 -0.37
N THR A 48 12.87 -20.46 0.25
CA THR A 48 11.98 -21.45 -0.37
C THR A 48 10.98 -20.85 -1.36
N ASN A 49 10.73 -19.53 -1.31
CA ASN A 49 9.82 -18.87 -2.24
C ASN A 49 10.51 -17.72 -2.97
N ILE A 50 11.21 -18.07 -4.06
CA ILE A 50 11.93 -17.10 -4.91
C ILE A 50 10.99 -16.01 -5.44
N MET A 51 9.72 -16.35 -5.68
CA MET A 51 8.77 -15.44 -6.32
C MET A 51 8.32 -14.34 -5.37
N THR A 52 8.03 -14.67 -4.10
CA THR A 52 7.73 -13.67 -3.07
C THR A 52 8.95 -12.80 -2.74
N ASN A 53 10.16 -13.33 -2.86
CA ASN A 53 11.38 -12.54 -2.65
C ASN A 53 11.59 -11.49 -3.74
N VAL A 54 11.31 -11.82 -5.00
CA VAL A 54 11.62 -10.97 -6.15
C VAL A 54 10.49 -9.99 -6.47
N ILE A 55 9.24 -10.45 -6.49
CA ILE A 55 8.08 -9.64 -6.89
C ILE A 55 7.37 -9.03 -5.68
N GLY A 56 7.35 -9.74 -4.56
CA GLY A 56 6.59 -9.36 -3.37
C GLY A 56 5.11 -9.78 -3.46
N GLU A 57 4.51 -10.04 -2.31
CA GLU A 57 3.09 -10.32 -2.16
C GLU A 57 2.36 -9.08 -1.64
N SER A 58 1.18 -8.77 -2.17
CA SER A 58 0.36 -7.69 -1.63
C SER A 58 -0.37 -8.17 -0.37
N LYS A 59 -0.01 -7.63 0.80
CA LYS A 59 -0.61 -7.97 2.11
C LYS A 59 -1.38 -6.79 2.68
N PRO A 60 -2.49 -7.02 3.40
CA PRO A 60 -3.25 -5.94 4.02
C PRO A 60 -2.40 -5.20 5.06
N CYS A 61 -2.59 -3.90 5.16
CA CYS A 61 -1.97 -3.07 6.20
C CYS A 61 -2.36 -3.58 7.60
N GLN A 62 -1.42 -3.56 8.53
CA GLN A 62 -1.62 -4.00 9.91
C GLN A 62 -1.52 -2.79 10.85
N CYS A 63 -2.55 -1.96 10.86
CA CYS A 63 -2.52 -0.66 11.56
C CYS A 63 -3.34 -0.63 12.84
N SER A 64 -3.48 -1.76 13.52
CA SER A 64 -4.22 -1.87 14.80
C SER A 64 -5.64 -1.29 14.76
N ASN A 65 -6.30 -1.31 13.58
CA ASN A 65 -7.59 -0.68 13.35
C ASN A 65 -7.65 0.84 13.64
N ARG A 66 -6.50 1.51 13.59
CA ARG A 66 -6.34 2.96 13.77
C ARG A 66 -5.89 3.68 12.49
N SER A 67 -5.75 2.94 11.40
CA SER A 67 -5.62 3.47 10.05
C SER A 67 -5.98 2.38 9.04
N ASP A 68 -6.49 2.79 7.89
CA ASP A 68 -6.75 1.90 6.75
C ASP A 68 -5.70 2.05 5.64
N ILE A 69 -4.67 2.87 5.87
CA ILE A 69 -3.64 3.18 4.89
C ILE A 69 -2.24 3.00 5.47
N CYS A 70 -1.36 2.44 4.64
CA CYS A 70 0.05 2.31 4.94
C CYS A 70 0.87 2.58 3.68
N ASP A 71 2.14 2.89 3.88
CA ASP A 71 3.11 3.05 2.82
C ASP A 71 3.25 1.72 2.05
N ILE A 72 3.12 1.80 0.71
CA ILE A 72 2.99 0.63 -0.16
C ILE A 72 4.25 -0.25 -0.20
N GLU A 73 5.41 0.28 0.19
CA GLU A 73 6.70 -0.41 0.13
C GLU A 73 7.10 -0.95 1.50
N THR A 74 6.89 -0.17 2.55
CA THR A 74 7.37 -0.46 3.91
C THR A 74 6.31 -1.07 4.80
N GLY A 75 5.02 -0.91 4.47
CA GLY A 75 3.90 -1.31 5.34
C GLY A 75 3.69 -0.38 6.55
N ARG A 76 4.44 0.74 6.64
CA ARG A 76 4.29 1.70 7.74
C ARG A 76 2.95 2.40 7.65
N CYS A 77 2.15 2.31 8.71
CA CYS A 77 0.86 2.99 8.77
C CYS A 77 1.01 4.52 8.71
N MET A 78 0.06 5.14 8.02
CA MET A 78 -0.03 6.60 7.86
C MET A 78 -1.33 7.08 8.52
N ASP A 79 -1.37 8.34 8.97
CA ASP A 79 -2.56 8.96 9.54
C ASP A 79 -3.23 8.15 10.68
N CYS A 80 -2.43 7.70 11.65
CA CYS A 80 -2.94 6.98 12.82
C CYS A 80 -3.94 7.82 13.64
N SER A 81 -5.08 7.22 14.00
CA SER A 81 -6.11 7.82 14.86
C SER A 81 -5.76 7.71 16.35
N ASP A 82 -6.61 8.30 17.21
CA ASP A 82 -6.58 8.11 18.67
C ASP A 82 -5.27 8.48 19.37
N ASN A 83 -4.57 9.48 18.83
CA ASN A 83 -3.26 9.92 19.28
C ASN A 83 -2.22 8.78 19.33
N THR A 84 -2.34 7.83 18.40
CA THR A 84 -1.41 6.71 18.28
C THR A 84 -0.37 6.96 17.20
N GLY A 85 0.71 6.21 17.28
CA GLY A 85 1.85 6.26 16.38
C GLY A 85 2.59 4.93 16.33
N GLY A 86 3.85 4.96 15.89
CA GLY A 86 4.62 3.76 15.62
C GLY A 86 4.37 3.21 14.21
N HIS A 87 4.92 2.03 13.91
CA HIS A 87 4.82 1.44 12.56
C HIS A 87 3.43 0.86 12.27
N HIS A 88 2.73 0.42 13.32
CA HIS A 88 1.44 -0.26 13.26
C HIS A 88 0.32 0.51 13.99
N CYS A 89 0.51 1.80 14.26
CA CYS A 89 -0.38 2.60 15.13
C CYS A 89 -0.61 1.93 16.50
N GLY A 90 0.37 1.18 17.00
CA GLY A 90 0.27 0.35 18.21
C GLY A 90 0.81 1.03 19.46
N ASP A 91 1.44 2.19 19.30
CA ASP A 91 2.07 2.96 20.37
C ASP A 91 1.37 4.31 20.52
N CYS A 92 1.57 5.01 21.64
CA CYS A 92 1.16 6.41 21.71
C CYS A 92 2.06 7.28 20.83
N ALA A 93 1.46 8.26 20.15
CA ALA A 93 2.18 9.25 19.38
C ALA A 93 3.12 10.07 20.28
N GLU A 94 4.11 10.72 19.67
CA GLU A 94 5.03 11.59 20.40
C GLU A 94 4.25 12.66 21.19
N GLY A 95 4.55 12.76 22.48
CA GLY A 95 3.88 13.68 23.40
C GLY A 95 2.61 13.14 24.06
N PHE A 96 2.15 11.94 23.72
CA PHE A 96 1.02 11.27 24.36
C PHE A 96 1.47 10.05 25.18
N TYR A 97 0.72 9.75 26.23
CA TYR A 97 1.04 8.68 27.17
C TYR A 97 -0.19 7.84 27.51
N GLY A 98 0.03 6.57 27.83
CA GLY A 98 -1.02 5.63 28.21
C GLY A 98 -0.87 4.28 27.55
N ASN A 99 -1.98 3.55 27.46
CA ASN A 99 -2.05 2.29 26.75
C ASN A 99 -3.14 2.41 25.67
N PRO A 100 -2.76 2.38 24.37
CA PRO A 100 -3.69 2.50 23.26
C PRO A 100 -4.86 1.51 23.29
N ASP A 101 -4.65 0.29 23.81
CA ASP A 101 -5.62 -0.81 23.80
C ASP A 101 -6.50 -0.88 25.05
N LEU A 102 -6.12 -0.20 26.14
CA LEU A 102 -6.85 -0.24 27.41
C LEU A 102 -7.56 1.07 27.74
N GLY A 103 -6.91 2.21 27.52
CA GLY A 103 -7.37 3.52 27.99
C GLY A 103 -7.10 4.68 27.04
N GLY A 104 -6.53 4.39 25.86
CA GLY A 104 -6.12 5.36 24.86
C GLY A 104 -4.85 6.11 25.25
N CYS A 105 -4.46 7.02 24.36
CA CYS A 105 -3.30 7.90 24.51
C CYS A 105 -3.76 9.33 24.81
N LYS A 106 -3.21 9.90 25.87
CA LYS A 106 -3.59 11.21 26.42
C LYS A 106 -2.40 12.13 26.64
#